data_AF-A0A6C0HBX7-F1
#
_entry.id   AF-A0A6C0HBX7-F1
#
_cell.length_a   1.000
_cell.length_b   1.000
_cell.length_c   1.000
_cell.angle_alpha   90.00
_cell.angle_beta   90.00
_cell.angle_gamma   90.00
#
_symmetry.space_group_name_H-M   'P 1'
#
loop_
_entity.id
_entity.type
_entity.pdbx_description
1 polymer ?
#
loop_
_entity_poly.entity_id
_entity_poly.type
_entity_poly.pdbx_seq_one_letter_code
_entity_poly.pdbx_strand_id
1 'polypeptide(L)'
;MSSNGPKAITGINTSTSDFASLQPTIGGGDFFVSFLPTFYVSLIVVGIILLFITVGSTSMDNLNGTIAGYSLIAAGILILIGFLMMNLSTSSEKKPESLTKNNRQIIMSFFYTSGPFLVTVGIISYILYLLITYKDRIAEGNIAPGYVSFANISIILILMQLLLFYFGTKKSSFKETSRLDRVYSGLLYFVGILNIITVITIGIILRYFSTDG
;
A
#
# COMPACT_ATOMS: atom_id res chain seq x y z
N MET A 1 46.52 -13.84 68.37
CA MET A 1 47.51 -12.84 67.90
C MET A 1 47.64 -12.97 66.40
N SER A 2 47.46 -11.86 65.67
CA SER A 2 47.90 -11.63 64.28
C SER A 2 47.19 -12.46 63.19
N SER A 3 46.66 -11.92 62.09
CA SER A 3 46.67 -10.57 61.53
C SER A 3 45.62 -10.54 60.40
N ASN A 4 44.72 -9.56 60.43
CA ASN A 4 43.87 -9.18 59.31
C ASN A 4 44.70 -8.42 58.28
N GLY A 5 44.92 -9.01 57.10
CA GLY A 5 45.47 -8.33 55.93
C GLY A 5 44.35 -7.74 55.05
N PRO A 6 44.40 -6.46 54.66
CA PRO A 6 43.42 -5.85 53.76
C PRO A 6 43.61 -6.35 52.32
N LYS A 7 42.52 -6.80 51.68
CA LYS A 7 42.50 -7.11 50.25
C LYS A 7 42.48 -5.80 49.46
N ALA A 8 43.51 -5.60 48.64
CA ALA A 8 43.63 -4.49 47.71
C ALA A 8 42.53 -4.54 46.65
N ILE A 9 41.79 -3.44 46.51
CA ILE A 9 40.91 -3.17 45.36
C ILE A 9 41.84 -2.70 44.23
N THR A 10 42.01 -3.53 43.21
CA THR A 10 42.82 -3.24 42.03
C THR A 10 41.91 -3.15 40.80
N GLY A 11 42.05 -2.04 40.06
CA GLY A 11 41.77 -1.98 38.63
C GLY A 11 40.35 -1.64 38.22
N ILE A 12 40.00 -0.34 38.23
CA ILE A 12 39.02 0.19 37.28
C ILE A 12 39.76 0.27 35.93
N ASN A 13 39.61 -0.76 35.11
CA ASN A 13 39.96 -0.70 33.70
C ASN A 13 38.92 0.15 32.98
N THR A 14 39.16 1.45 32.85
CA THR A 14 38.47 2.28 31.85
C THR A 14 39.01 1.91 30.47
N SER A 15 38.46 0.84 29.88
CA SER A 15 38.67 0.55 28.48
C SER A 15 38.10 1.70 27.66
N THR A 16 38.96 2.32 26.86
CA THR A 16 38.67 3.30 25.82
C THR A 16 37.80 2.75 24.66
N SER A 17 37.01 1.71 24.90
CA SER A 17 36.06 1.10 23.97
C SER A 17 34.68 1.79 23.96
N ASP A 18 34.39 2.61 24.97
CA ASP A 18 33.03 3.17 25.16
C ASP A 18 32.72 4.42 24.31
N PHE A 19 33.68 4.89 23.49
CA PHE A 19 33.46 6.03 22.59
C PHE A 19 33.31 5.64 21.10
N ALA A 20 33.39 4.36 20.76
CA ALA A 20 33.21 3.88 19.38
C ALA A 20 31.73 3.65 19.00
N SER A 21 30.78 3.78 19.93
CA SER A 21 29.35 3.50 19.70
C SER A 21 28.49 4.74 19.41
N LEU A 22 29.11 5.91 19.23
CA LEU A 22 28.39 7.18 18.95
C LEU A 22 28.84 7.83 17.64
N GLN A 23 28.91 7.04 16.56
CA GLN A 23 28.76 7.62 15.23
C GLN A 23 27.33 7.37 14.76
N PRO A 24 26.44 8.39 14.71
CA PRO A 24 25.26 8.30 13.89
C PRO A 24 25.77 8.37 12.44
N THR A 25 25.95 7.22 11.80
CA THR A 25 25.97 7.15 10.35
C THR A 25 24.60 7.60 9.87
N ILE A 26 24.43 8.90 9.67
CA ILE A 26 23.35 9.45 8.85
C ILE A 26 23.72 9.11 7.41
N GLY A 27 23.60 7.82 7.06
CA GLY A 27 23.64 7.37 5.70
C GLY A 27 22.31 7.76 5.05
N GLY A 28 22.35 8.41 3.89
CA GLY A 28 21.14 8.82 3.17
C GLY A 28 20.14 7.66 2.93
N GLY A 29 20.59 6.41 2.99
CA GLY A 29 19.73 5.21 2.98
C GLY A 29 18.73 5.14 4.13
N ASP A 30 19.10 5.51 5.36
CA ASP A 30 18.21 5.42 6.53
C ASP A 30 17.10 6.47 6.49
N PHE A 31 17.36 7.62 5.87
CA PHE A 31 16.34 8.63 5.61
C PHE A 31 15.26 8.12 4.65
N PHE A 32 15.65 7.52 3.52
CA PHE A 32 14.66 7.00 2.56
C PHE A 32 13.81 5.86 3.15
N VAL A 33 14.41 4.96 3.92
CA VAL A 33 13.70 3.82 4.53
C VAL A 33 12.69 4.29 5.60
N SER A 34 13.00 5.36 6.33
CA SER A 34 12.08 5.92 7.34
C SER A 34 11.03 6.87 6.76
N PHE A 35 11.32 7.55 5.64
CA PHE A 35 10.41 8.48 4.99
C PHE A 35 9.35 7.79 4.12
N LEU A 36 9.73 6.75 3.38
CA LEU A 36 8.85 6.05 2.43
C LEU A 36 7.51 5.58 3.06
N PRO A 37 7.49 4.99 4.28
CA PRO A 37 6.25 4.57 4.91
C PRO A 37 5.26 5.70 5.16
N THR A 38 5.76 6.83 5.67
CA THR A 38 4.94 8.00 5.95
C THR A 38 4.38 8.57 4.65
N PHE A 39 5.20 8.66 3.61
CA PHE A 39 4.84 9.27 2.34
C PHE A 39 3.72 8.52 1.62
N TYR A 40 3.80 7.19 1.50
CA TYR A 40 2.73 6.42 0.83
C TYR A 40 1.41 6.47 1.61
N VAL A 41 1.46 6.46 2.95
CA VAL A 41 0.25 6.57 3.79
C VAL A 41 -0.40 7.93 3.58
N SER A 42 0.39 9.01 3.56
CA SER A 42 -0.12 10.36 3.30
C SER A 42 -0.82 10.46 1.95
N LEU A 43 -0.24 9.92 0.88
CA LEU A 43 -0.86 9.91 -0.45
C LEU A 43 -2.20 9.17 -0.47
N ILE A 44 -2.25 7.98 0.15
CA ILE A 44 -3.49 7.19 0.24
C ILE A 44 -4.56 7.95 1.02
N VAL A 45 -4.22 8.52 2.18
CA VAL A 45 -5.19 9.25 3.03
C VAL A 45 -5.72 10.49 2.32
N VAL A 46 -4.85 11.30 1.71
CA VAL A 46 -5.27 12.48 0.93
C VAL A 46 -6.15 12.07 -0.24
N GLY A 47 -5.80 11.00 -0.95
CA GLY A 47 -6.61 10.47 -2.05
C GLY A 47 -7.99 9.99 -1.59
N ILE A 48 -8.08 9.33 -0.43
CA ILE A 48 -9.37 8.93 0.17
C ILE A 48 -10.22 10.15 0.52
N ILE A 49 -9.62 11.18 1.14
CA ILE A 49 -10.33 12.42 1.50
C ILE A 49 -10.90 13.09 0.25
N LEU A 50 -10.12 13.17 -0.83
CA LEU A 50 -10.59 13.73 -2.10
C LEU A 50 -11.76 12.92 -2.67
N LEU A 51 -11.67 11.59 -2.68
CA LEU A 51 -12.80 10.76 -3.13
C LEU A 51 -14.06 11.03 -2.31
N PHE A 52 -13.95 11.17 -0.99
CA PHE A 52 -15.10 11.48 -0.12
C PHE A 52 -15.76 12.81 -0.45
N ILE A 53 -14.97 13.84 -0.75
CA ILE A 53 -15.48 15.18 -1.09
C ILE A 53 -16.19 15.15 -2.45
N THR A 54 -15.76 14.28 -3.37
CA THR A 54 -16.30 14.25 -4.74
C THR A 54 -17.35 13.17 -4.98
N VAL A 55 -17.66 12.31 -4.00
CA VAL A 55 -18.69 11.27 -4.13
C VAL A 55 -20.04 11.86 -4.53
N GLY A 56 -20.67 11.25 -5.54
CA GLY A 56 -22.07 11.52 -5.90
C GLY A 56 -22.29 12.80 -6.71
N SER A 57 -21.24 13.56 -7.03
CA SER A 57 -21.35 14.70 -7.94
C SER A 57 -20.76 14.40 -9.30
N THR A 58 -21.45 14.86 -10.34
CA THR A 58 -21.05 14.67 -11.74
C THR A 58 -20.52 15.94 -12.39
N SER A 59 -20.39 17.06 -11.67
CA SER A 59 -19.84 18.29 -12.26
C SER A 59 -18.40 18.12 -12.70
N MET A 60 -17.98 18.89 -13.71
CA MET A 60 -16.63 18.80 -14.29
C MET A 60 -15.52 18.99 -13.24
N ASP A 61 -15.70 19.93 -12.31
CA ASP A 61 -14.75 20.19 -11.24
C ASP A 61 -14.64 18.99 -10.26
N ASN A 62 -15.77 18.38 -9.92
CA ASN A 62 -15.81 17.22 -9.02
C ASN A 62 -15.26 15.96 -9.71
N LEU A 63 -15.44 15.84 -11.02
CA LEU A 63 -14.84 14.77 -11.81
C LEU A 63 -13.32 14.87 -11.81
N ASN A 64 -12.77 16.08 -12.01
CA ASN A 64 -11.33 16.32 -11.93
C ASN A 64 -10.78 15.98 -10.53
N GLY A 65 -11.51 16.36 -9.47
CA GLY A 65 -11.15 15.98 -8.09
C GLY A 65 -11.16 14.47 -7.88
N THR A 66 -12.13 13.76 -8.48
CA THR A 66 -12.22 12.29 -8.44
C THR A 66 -11.03 11.63 -9.14
N ILE A 67 -10.66 12.13 -10.33
CA ILE A 67 -9.48 11.67 -11.08
C ILE A 67 -8.21 11.88 -10.26
N ALA A 68 -8.06 13.06 -9.63
CA ALA A 68 -6.92 13.35 -8.76
C ALA A 68 -6.87 12.42 -7.54
N GLY A 69 -8.01 12.18 -6.88
CA GLY A 69 -8.12 11.27 -5.74
C GLY A 69 -7.68 9.86 -6.08
N TYR A 70 -8.21 9.29 -7.18
CA TYR A 70 -7.78 7.97 -7.64
C TYR A 70 -6.31 7.92 -8.05
N SER A 71 -5.78 8.98 -8.68
CA SER A 71 -4.37 9.06 -9.08
C SER A 71 -3.44 9.02 -7.86
N LEU A 72 -3.78 9.74 -6.79
CA LEU A 72 -3.02 9.75 -5.54
C LEU A 72 -3.06 8.40 -4.83
N ILE A 73 -4.23 7.73 -4.80
CA ILE A 73 -4.35 6.38 -4.24
C ILE A 73 -3.50 5.40 -5.06
N ALA A 74 -3.58 5.44 -6.39
CA ALA A 74 -2.78 4.57 -7.26
C ALA A 74 -1.27 4.77 -7.03
N ALA A 75 -0.82 6.02 -6.99
CA ALA A 75 0.57 6.37 -6.71
C ALA A 75 1.01 5.86 -5.32
N GLY A 76 0.18 6.06 -4.29
CA GLY A 76 0.44 5.57 -2.94
C GLY A 76 0.56 4.04 -2.87
N ILE A 77 -0.33 3.31 -3.55
CA ILE A 77 -0.26 1.84 -3.62
C ILE A 77 0.98 1.38 -4.39
N LEU A 78 1.36 2.04 -5.49
CA LEU A 78 2.57 1.71 -6.24
C LEU A 78 3.83 1.87 -5.38
N ILE A 79 3.94 2.96 -4.62
CA ILE A 79 5.05 3.16 -3.68
C ILE A 79 5.03 2.10 -2.58
N LEU A 80 3.86 1.73 -2.05
CA LEU A 80 3.71 0.65 -1.08
C LEU A 80 4.21 -0.71 -1.63
N ILE A 81 3.89 -1.04 -2.89
CA ILE A 81 4.40 -2.26 -3.54
C ILE A 81 5.92 -2.22 -3.65
N GLY A 82 6.50 -1.06 -4.03
CA GLY A 82 7.96 -0.87 -4.08
C GLY A 82 8.61 -1.05 -2.71
N PHE A 83 8.02 -0.47 -1.66
CA PHE A 83 8.49 -0.64 -0.28
C PHE A 83 8.41 -2.09 0.19
N LEU A 84 7.32 -2.80 -0.13
CA LEU A 84 7.16 -4.23 0.13
C LEU A 84 8.25 -5.07 -0.54
N MET A 85 8.56 -4.76 -1.81
CA MET A 85 9.59 -5.45 -2.57
C MET A 85 10.97 -5.27 -1.94
N MET A 86 11.30 -4.05 -1.52
CA MET A 86 12.56 -3.74 -0.85
C MET A 86 12.69 -4.53 0.47
N ASN A 87 11.65 -4.54 1.31
CA ASN A 87 11.69 -5.23 2.60
C ASN A 87 11.77 -6.76 2.49
N LEU A 88 11.13 -7.35 1.47
CA LEU A 88 11.20 -8.79 1.21
C LEU A 88 12.60 -9.23 0.75
N SER A 89 13.32 -8.36 0.03
CA SER A 89 14.71 -8.60 -0.36
C SER A 89 15.64 -8.64 0.86
N THR A 90 15.56 -7.62 1.73
CA THR A 90 16.43 -7.49 2.91
C THR A 90 16.13 -8.53 4.00
N SER A 91 14.87 -8.94 4.14
CA SER A 91 14.48 -9.98 5.12
C SER A 91 14.98 -11.39 4.76
N SER A 92 15.44 -11.60 3.52
CA SER A 92 16.01 -12.88 3.08
C SER A 92 17.45 -13.10 3.55
N GLU A 93 18.16 -12.04 3.97
CA GLU A 93 19.56 -12.13 4.43
C GLU A 93 19.71 -12.43 5.93
N LYS A 94 18.68 -12.20 6.75
CA LYS A 94 18.75 -12.36 8.22
C LYS A 94 18.56 -13.79 8.75
N LYS A 95 18.59 -14.82 7.89
CA LYS A 95 18.56 -16.22 8.33
C LYS A 95 19.88 -16.91 7.98
N PRO A 96 20.70 -17.30 8.99
CA PRO A 96 21.91 -18.05 8.74
C PRO A 96 21.57 -19.49 8.36
N GLU A 97 22.32 -19.97 7.36
CA GLU A 97 22.59 -21.37 7.06
C GLU A 97 21.42 -22.30 6.71
N SER A 98 21.30 -22.47 5.40
CA SER A 98 21.01 -23.69 4.66
C SER A 98 19.83 -23.48 3.72
N LEU A 99 20.00 -23.99 2.50
CA LEU A 99 19.15 -23.78 1.34
C LEU A 99 19.44 -22.46 0.64
N THR A 100 20.46 -22.50 -0.23
CA THR A 100 20.40 -22.01 -1.61
C THR A 100 18.95 -21.80 -2.05
N LYS A 101 18.40 -20.62 -1.75
CA LYS A 101 17.02 -20.29 -2.10
C LYS A 101 17.02 -19.88 -3.56
N ASN A 102 16.54 -20.78 -4.40
CA ASN A 102 16.23 -20.51 -5.79
C ASN A 102 15.46 -19.17 -5.89
N ASN A 103 15.96 -18.22 -6.71
CA ASN A 103 15.30 -16.94 -6.99
C ASN A 103 13.78 -17.09 -7.26
N ARG A 104 13.37 -18.25 -7.79
CA ARG A 104 11.98 -18.65 -8.00
C ARG A 104 11.08 -18.58 -6.75
N GLN A 105 11.58 -18.93 -5.56
CA GLN A 105 10.78 -18.94 -4.33
C GLN A 105 10.52 -17.52 -3.79
N ILE A 106 11.47 -16.60 -4.00
CA ILE A 106 11.33 -15.18 -3.67
C ILE A 106 10.29 -14.55 -4.60
N ILE A 107 10.37 -14.82 -5.90
CA ILE A 107 9.41 -14.33 -6.91
C ILE A 107 7.99 -14.83 -6.61
N MET A 108 7.81 -16.12 -6.30
CA MET A 108 6.48 -16.63 -5.92
C MET A 108 5.92 -15.92 -4.68
N SER A 109 6.75 -15.72 -3.66
CA SER A 109 6.33 -15.07 -2.41
C SER A 109 5.90 -13.61 -2.63
N PHE A 110 6.58 -12.92 -3.56
CA PHE A 110 6.21 -11.58 -4.02
C PHE A 110 4.84 -11.60 -4.71
N PHE A 111 4.60 -12.49 -5.66
CA PHE A 111 3.30 -12.57 -6.36
C PHE A 111 2.14 -12.84 -5.38
N TYR A 112 2.33 -13.70 -4.39
CA TYR A 112 1.28 -13.96 -3.38
C TYR A 112 1.00 -12.75 -2.48
N THR A 113 2.02 -11.98 -2.13
CA THR A 113 1.89 -10.85 -1.21
C THR A 113 1.46 -9.57 -1.92
N SER A 114 2.10 -9.25 -3.05
CA SER A 114 1.88 -8.04 -3.83
C SER A 114 0.74 -8.16 -4.85
N GLY A 115 0.35 -9.39 -5.22
CA GLY A 115 -0.67 -9.64 -6.25
C GLY A 115 -2.01 -8.93 -6.01
N PRO A 116 -2.59 -8.96 -4.79
CA PRO A 116 -3.83 -8.23 -4.53
C PRO A 116 -3.67 -6.71 -4.70
N PHE A 117 -2.51 -6.15 -4.39
CA PHE A 117 -2.23 -4.72 -4.60
C PHE A 117 -2.16 -4.37 -6.09
N LEU A 118 -1.50 -5.22 -6.89
CA LEU A 118 -1.46 -5.08 -8.35
C LEU A 118 -2.88 -5.11 -8.95
N VAL A 119 -3.74 -6.00 -8.45
CA VAL A 119 -5.15 -6.05 -8.86
C VAL A 119 -5.86 -4.72 -8.55
N THR A 120 -5.71 -4.19 -7.33
CA THR A 120 -6.30 -2.89 -6.96
C THR A 120 -5.78 -1.74 -7.84
N VAL A 121 -4.47 -1.70 -8.13
CA VAL A 121 -3.90 -0.69 -9.04
C VAL A 121 -4.48 -0.83 -10.45
N GLY A 122 -4.62 -2.06 -10.95
CA GLY A 122 -5.24 -2.31 -12.26
C GLY A 122 -6.69 -1.82 -12.32
N ILE A 123 -7.47 -2.07 -11.28
CA ILE A 123 -8.85 -1.59 -11.18
C ILE A 123 -8.89 -0.06 -11.18
N ILE A 124 -8.09 0.59 -10.33
CA ILE A 124 -8.05 2.06 -10.26
C ILE A 124 -7.61 2.65 -11.60
N SER A 125 -6.60 2.06 -12.24
CA SER A 125 -6.11 2.50 -13.56
C SER A 125 -7.20 2.40 -14.62
N TYR A 126 -8.00 1.33 -14.60
CA TYR A 126 -9.11 1.16 -15.53
C TYR A 126 -10.25 2.15 -15.25
N ILE A 127 -10.56 2.44 -13.98
CA ILE A 127 -11.49 3.53 -13.61
C ILE A 127 -10.98 4.88 -14.13
N LEU A 128 -9.69 5.20 -13.92
CA LEU A 128 -9.07 6.42 -14.45
C LEU A 128 -9.26 6.54 -15.96
N TYR A 129 -8.98 5.45 -16.68
CA TYR A 129 -9.15 5.40 -18.12
C TYR A 129 -10.61 5.71 -18.52
N LEU A 130 -11.59 5.12 -17.85
CA LEU A 130 -13.01 5.39 -18.09
C LEU A 130 -13.38 6.84 -17.78
N LEU A 131 -12.94 7.38 -16.64
CA LEU A 131 -13.22 8.77 -16.25
C LEU A 131 -12.63 9.76 -17.24
N ILE A 132 -11.39 9.56 -17.69
CA ILE A 132 -10.73 10.45 -18.65
C ILE A 132 -11.39 10.36 -20.03
N THR A 133 -11.72 9.15 -20.47
CA THR A 133 -12.29 8.91 -21.81
C THR A 133 -13.72 9.42 -21.95
N TYR A 134 -14.54 9.23 -20.90
CA TYR A 134 -15.96 9.60 -20.92
C TYR A 134 -16.26 10.86 -20.08
N LYS A 135 -15.24 11.67 -19.78
CA LYS A 135 -15.37 12.82 -18.88
C LYS A 135 -16.50 13.77 -19.26
N ASP A 136 -16.60 14.10 -20.55
CA ASP A 136 -17.53 15.10 -21.04
C ASP A 136 -18.96 14.57 -20.93
N ARG A 137 -19.18 13.29 -21.28
CA ARG A 137 -20.48 12.62 -21.12
C ARG A 137 -20.94 12.55 -19.66
N ILE A 138 -20.01 12.28 -18.74
CA ILE A 138 -20.30 12.25 -17.30
C ILE A 138 -20.66 13.67 -16.82
N ALA A 139 -19.91 14.68 -17.25
CA ALA A 139 -20.12 16.07 -16.88
C ALA A 139 -21.45 16.65 -17.38
N GLU A 140 -21.86 16.25 -18.58
CA GLU A 140 -23.12 16.67 -19.19
C GLU A 140 -24.34 15.91 -18.64
N GLY A 141 -24.14 14.88 -17.81
CA GLY A 141 -25.24 14.07 -17.26
C GLY A 141 -25.86 13.10 -18.27
N ASN A 142 -25.25 12.91 -19.43
CA ASN A 142 -25.68 12.01 -20.51
C ASN A 142 -25.34 10.54 -20.20
N ILE A 143 -25.68 10.10 -18.98
CA ILE A 143 -25.32 8.80 -18.42
C ILE A 143 -26.55 8.13 -17.80
N ALA A 144 -26.68 6.81 -18.00
CA ALA A 144 -27.76 6.06 -17.37
C ALA A 144 -27.69 6.16 -15.83
N PRO A 145 -28.84 6.22 -15.12
CA PRO A 145 -28.87 6.31 -13.65
C PRO A 145 -28.08 5.21 -12.93
N GLY A 146 -27.95 4.04 -13.57
CA GLY A 146 -27.15 2.92 -13.05
C GLY A 146 -25.67 3.26 -12.86
N TYR A 147 -25.10 4.19 -13.63
CA TYR A 147 -23.70 4.60 -13.54
C TYR A 147 -23.33 5.02 -12.11
N VAL A 148 -24.10 5.93 -11.52
CA VAL A 148 -23.81 6.50 -10.19
C VAL A 148 -23.82 5.40 -9.12
N SER A 149 -24.80 4.49 -9.20
CA SER A 149 -24.90 3.35 -8.27
C SER A 149 -23.67 2.44 -8.36
N PHE A 150 -23.28 2.02 -9.57
CA PHE A 150 -22.12 1.15 -9.74
C PHE A 150 -20.80 1.86 -9.42
N ALA A 151 -20.67 3.16 -9.72
CA ALA A 151 -19.52 3.97 -9.35
C ALA A 151 -19.35 4.05 -7.82
N ASN A 152 -20.43 4.31 -7.09
CA ASN A 152 -20.41 4.35 -5.63
C ASN A 152 -20.08 2.97 -5.03
N ILE A 153 -20.64 1.90 -5.58
CA ILE A 153 -20.29 0.52 -5.17
C ILE A 153 -18.78 0.28 -5.38
N SER A 154 -18.22 0.67 -6.53
CA SER A 154 -16.80 0.50 -6.80
C SER A 154 -15.92 1.28 -5.81
N ILE A 155 -16.29 2.53 -5.49
CA ILE A 155 -15.60 3.33 -4.46
C ILE A 155 -15.59 2.60 -3.11
N ILE A 156 -16.75 2.10 -2.66
CA ILE A 156 -16.87 1.37 -1.40
C ILE A 156 -16.00 0.10 -1.41
N LEU A 157 -15.97 -0.63 -2.53
CA LEU A 157 -15.13 -1.82 -2.67
C LEU A 157 -13.63 -1.45 -2.61
N ILE A 158 -13.20 -0.35 -3.24
CA ILE A 158 -11.82 0.15 -3.14
C ILE A 158 -11.48 0.52 -1.69
N LEU A 159 -12.36 1.26 -1.01
CA LEU A 159 -12.16 1.63 0.40
C LEU A 159 -12.05 0.39 1.29
N MET A 160 -12.88 -0.63 1.06
CA MET A 160 -12.79 -1.89 1.79
C MET A 160 -11.46 -2.61 1.53
N GLN A 161 -10.95 -2.61 0.29
CA GLN A 161 -9.61 -3.16 0.00
C GLN A 161 -8.51 -2.40 0.74
N LEU A 162 -8.54 -1.06 0.71
CA LEU A 162 -7.59 -0.21 1.43
C LEU A 162 -7.59 -0.47 2.94
N LEU A 163 -8.78 -0.66 3.51
CA LEU A 163 -8.96 -0.99 4.92
C LEU A 163 -8.39 -2.39 5.25
N LEU A 164 -8.66 -3.38 4.40
CA LEU A 164 -8.08 -4.72 4.55
C LEU A 164 -6.55 -4.70 4.42
N PHE A 165 -5.99 -3.87 3.54
CA PHE A 165 -4.54 -3.66 3.44
C PHE A 165 -3.98 -3.05 4.73
N TYR A 166 -4.63 -2.03 5.27
CA TYR A 166 -4.19 -1.37 6.50
C TYR A 166 -4.18 -2.33 7.69
N PHE A 167 -5.24 -3.12 7.88
CA PHE A 167 -5.28 -4.10 8.97
C PHE A 167 -4.32 -5.27 8.73
N GLY A 168 -4.19 -5.73 7.48
CA GLY A 168 -3.28 -6.80 7.10
C GLY A 168 -1.81 -6.44 7.33
N THR A 169 -1.41 -5.19 7.08
CA THR A 169 -0.04 -4.69 7.28
C THR A 169 0.28 -4.36 8.74
N LYS A 170 -0.72 -4.09 9.59
CA LYS A 170 -0.53 -3.83 11.03
C LYS A 170 -0.31 -5.07 11.89
N LYS A 171 -0.69 -6.26 11.40
CA LYS A 171 -0.59 -7.52 12.16
C LYS A 171 0.88 -7.85 12.46
N SER A 172 1.17 -8.39 13.65
CA SER A 172 2.53 -8.77 14.07
C SER A 172 3.21 -9.73 13.08
N SER A 173 2.43 -10.67 12.52
CA SER A 173 2.89 -11.59 11.47
C SER A 173 3.46 -10.88 10.24
N PHE A 174 2.90 -9.72 9.87
CA PHE A 174 3.41 -8.93 8.76
C PHE A 174 4.69 -8.19 9.12
N LYS A 175 4.82 -7.68 10.35
CA LYS A 175 6.05 -7.02 10.82
C LYS A 175 7.25 -7.97 10.86
N GLU A 176 7.02 -9.24 11.16
CA GLU A 176 8.10 -10.24 11.27
C GLU A 176 8.45 -10.90 9.94
N THR A 177 7.46 -11.14 9.07
CA THR A 177 7.66 -11.91 7.83
C THR A 177 7.50 -11.10 6.55
N SER A 178 7.04 -9.85 6.64
CA SER A 178 6.65 -8.99 5.50
C SER A 178 5.65 -9.67 4.56
N ARG A 179 4.89 -10.65 5.05
CA ARG A 179 3.88 -11.40 4.30
C ARG A 179 2.51 -11.13 4.87
N LEU A 180 1.55 -10.93 3.96
CA LEU A 180 0.14 -10.89 4.34
C LEU A 180 -0.32 -12.27 4.81
N ASP A 181 -1.11 -12.27 5.87
CA ASP A 181 -1.79 -13.48 6.33
C ASP A 181 -2.75 -14.00 5.25
N ARG A 182 -2.87 -15.32 5.15
CA ARG A 182 -3.57 -16.01 4.07
C ARG A 182 -5.04 -15.60 4.00
N VAL A 183 -5.66 -15.37 5.15
CA VAL A 183 -7.06 -14.93 5.26
C VAL A 183 -7.24 -13.54 4.64
N TYR A 184 -6.36 -12.58 4.97
CA TYR A 184 -6.42 -11.23 4.42
C TYR A 184 -6.14 -11.19 2.93
N SER A 185 -5.13 -11.95 2.48
CA SER A 185 -4.83 -12.10 1.05
C SER A 185 -6.04 -12.65 0.28
N GLY A 186 -6.69 -13.70 0.80
CA GLY A 186 -7.90 -14.27 0.21
C GLY A 186 -9.08 -13.30 0.13
N LEU A 187 -9.34 -12.56 1.22
CA LEU A 187 -10.37 -11.51 1.24
C LEU A 187 -10.08 -10.40 0.23
N LEU A 188 -8.82 -9.95 0.13
CA LEU A 188 -8.42 -8.93 -0.83
C LEU A 188 -8.65 -9.37 -2.28
N TYR A 189 -8.31 -10.61 -2.63
CA TYR A 189 -8.61 -11.18 -3.94
C TYR A 189 -10.11 -11.26 -4.21
N PHE A 190 -10.89 -11.73 -3.24
CA PHE A 190 -12.35 -11.83 -3.37
C PHE A 190 -12.99 -10.47 -3.64
N VAL A 191 -12.65 -9.46 -2.83
CA VAL A 191 -13.13 -8.09 -3.01
C VAL A 191 -12.63 -7.52 -4.35
N GLY A 192 -11.40 -7.84 -4.76
CA GLY A 192 -10.86 -7.41 -6.05
C GLY A 192 -11.63 -7.94 -7.24
N ILE A 193 -12.00 -9.22 -7.22
CA ILE A 193 -12.80 -9.83 -8.28
C ILE A 193 -14.18 -9.17 -8.37
N LEU A 194 -14.85 -8.96 -7.23
CA LEU A 194 -16.13 -8.24 -7.21
C LEU A 194 -16.01 -6.85 -7.82
N ASN A 195 -14.95 -6.12 -7.47
CA ASN A 195 -14.72 -4.78 -7.97
C ASN A 195 -14.40 -4.78 -9.47
N ILE A 196 -13.65 -5.76 -9.99
CA ILE A 196 -13.43 -5.92 -11.43
C ILE A 196 -14.77 -6.04 -12.17
N ILE A 197 -15.67 -6.89 -11.69
CA ILE A 197 -17.00 -7.08 -12.30
C ILE A 197 -17.78 -5.75 -12.28
N THR A 198 -17.74 -5.03 -11.16
CA THR A 198 -18.37 -3.71 -11.02
C THR A 198 -17.82 -2.71 -12.04
N VAL A 199 -16.50 -2.57 -12.16
CA VAL A 199 -15.90 -1.58 -13.07
C VAL A 199 -16.09 -1.95 -14.54
N ILE A 200 -16.08 -3.25 -14.89
CA ILE A 200 -16.45 -3.69 -16.23
C ILE A 200 -17.89 -3.27 -16.55
N THR A 201 -18.81 -3.43 -15.59
CA THR A 201 -20.20 -3.02 -15.74
C THR A 201 -20.32 -1.51 -15.96
N ILE A 202 -19.56 -0.70 -15.21
CA ILE A 202 -19.46 0.76 -15.44
C ILE A 202 -19.01 1.05 -16.86
N GLY A 203 -17.98 0.36 -17.35
CA GLY A 203 -17.48 0.53 -18.71
C GLY A 203 -18.51 0.19 -19.79
N ILE A 204 -19.33 -0.85 -19.56
CA ILE A 204 -20.45 -1.20 -20.46
C ILE A 204 -21.50 -0.09 -20.45
N ILE A 205 -21.86 0.43 -19.27
CA ILE A 205 -22.84 1.52 -19.13
C ILE A 205 -22.38 2.76 -19.90
N LEU A 206 -21.14 3.21 -19.68
CA LEU A 206 -20.58 4.40 -20.34
C LEU A 206 -20.48 4.25 -21.86
N ARG A 207 -20.21 3.03 -22.34
CA ARG A 207 -20.02 2.78 -23.77
C ARG A 207 -21.34 2.66 -24.53
N TYR A 208 -22.33 1.96 -23.97
CA TYR A 208 -23.53 1.54 -24.70
C TYR A 208 -24.83 2.23 -24.25
N PHE A 209 -24.89 2.74 -23.02
CA PHE A 209 -26.11 3.33 -22.46
C PHE A 209 -25.99 4.84 -22.33
N SER A 210 -25.71 5.50 -23.46
CA SER A 210 -25.84 6.95 -23.57
C SER A 210 -27.33 7.27 -23.68
N THR A 211 -27.82 8.14 -22.82
CA THR A 211 -29.11 8.79 -23.06
C THR A 211 -28.83 9.92 -24.03
N ASP A 212 -29.36 9.83 -25.25
CA ASP A 212 -29.47 11.02 -26.11
C ASP A 212 -30.42 11.96 -25.39
N GLY A 213 -29.90 13.08 -24.90
CA GLY A 213 -30.69 14.15 -24.26
C GLY A 213 -31.67 14.77 -25.23
#